data_AF-A0A3D2R7P0-F1
#
_entry.id   AF-A0A3D2R7P0-F1
#
_cell.length_a   1.000
_cell.length_b   1.000
_cell.length_c   1.000
_cell.angle_alpha   90.00
_cell.angle_beta   90.00
_cell.angle_gamma   90.00
#
_symmetry.space_group_name_H-M   'P 1'
#
loop_
_entity.id
_entity.type
_entity.pdbx_description
1 polymer ?
#
loop_
_entity_poly.entity_id
_entity_poly.type
_entity_poly.pdbx_seq_one_letter_code
_entity_poly.pdbx_strand_id
1 'polypeptide(L)'
;MSKNQDHLLNKKEEYGQTISPVLPEGIKNYLIDIDGTICDDIPNEEPERMATAEVYPDALKTLNRWYEQGHIICFFTSRTEDHRKVTEDWLAHHGFNYHSLLMGKPRGGNYHWIDNHLVKATRYNGKFTDLVEKEVAIQVFND
;
A
#
# COMPACT_ATOMS: atom_id res chain seq x y z
N MET A 1 -9.02 9.83 9.42
CA MET A 1 -8.62 9.50 10.82
C MET A 1 -7.69 8.30 10.78
N SER A 2 -6.44 8.45 11.21
CA SER A 2 -5.54 7.30 11.43
C SER A 2 -6.05 6.54 12.66
N LYS A 3 -6.60 5.33 12.46
CA LYS A 3 -6.88 4.43 13.58
C LYS A 3 -5.54 3.80 13.95
N ASN A 4 -5.11 3.94 15.21
CA ASN A 4 -3.87 3.34 15.68
C ASN A 4 -3.93 1.81 15.51
N GLN A 5 -3.05 1.26 14.66
CA GLN A 5 -3.01 -0.15 14.28
C GLN A 5 -2.15 -0.99 15.24
N ASP A 6 -1.56 -0.37 16.27
CA ASP A 6 -0.68 -1.04 17.24
C ASP A 6 -1.31 -2.28 17.89
N HIS A 7 -2.64 -2.33 17.97
CA HIS A 7 -3.37 -3.48 18.51
C HIS A 7 -3.28 -4.75 17.66
N LEU A 8 -2.83 -4.66 16.40
CA LEU A 8 -2.65 -5.79 15.49
C LEU A 8 -1.22 -6.36 15.54
N LEU A 9 -0.33 -5.78 16.36
CA LEU A 9 1.07 -6.14 16.42
C LEU A 9 1.33 -7.10 17.59
N ASN A 10 2.06 -8.18 17.31
CA ASN A 10 2.54 -9.10 18.34
C ASN A 10 3.86 -8.59 18.91
N LYS A 11 3.96 -8.50 20.24
CA LYS A 11 5.25 -8.26 20.91
C LYS A 11 6.22 -9.38 20.56
N LYS A 12 7.45 -9.02 20.23
CA LYS A 12 8.51 -9.97 19.91
C LYS A 12 9.73 -9.69 20.79
N GLU A 13 10.28 -10.74 21.39
CA GLU A 13 11.52 -10.70 22.17
C GLU A 13 12.56 -11.59 21.49
N GLU A 14 13.78 -11.09 21.35
CA GLU A 14 14.91 -11.83 20.80
C GLU A 14 16.14 -11.59 21.68
N TYR A 15 16.79 -12.67 22.13
CA TYR A 15 17.93 -12.61 23.06
C TYR A 15 17.69 -11.78 24.35
N GLY A 16 16.46 -11.77 24.86
CA GLY A 16 16.09 -11.01 26.06
C GLY A 16 15.91 -9.50 25.86
N GLN A 17 15.90 -9.05 24.60
CA GLN A 17 15.56 -7.66 24.23
C GLN A 17 14.21 -7.62 23.52
N THR A 18 13.38 -6.63 23.87
CA THR A 18 12.16 -6.31 23.13
C THR A 18 12.54 -5.73 21.77
N ILE A 19 12.15 -6.40 20.69
CA ILE A 19 12.39 -5.94 19.32
C ILE A 19 11.10 -5.40 18.70
N SER A 20 11.22 -4.80 17.51
CA SER A 20 10.07 -4.27 16.76
C SER A 20 8.98 -5.33 16.63
N PRO A 21 7.72 -4.98 16.94
CA PRO A 21 6.64 -5.94 16.93
C PRO A 21 6.29 -6.34 15.48
N VAL A 22 5.75 -7.54 15.31
CA VAL A 22 5.49 -8.14 13.99
C VAL A 22 4.01 -8.45 13.81
N LEU A 23 3.56 -8.50 12.55
CA LEU A 23 2.21 -8.96 12.23
C LEU A 23 2.04 -10.46 12.53
N PRO A 24 0.81 -10.93 12.80
CA PRO A 24 0.50 -12.35 12.89
C PRO A 24 0.86 -13.10 11.61
N GLU A 25 1.10 -14.41 11.74
CA GLU A 25 1.40 -15.26 10.59
C GLU A 25 0.29 -15.19 9.53
N GLY A 26 0.69 -15.11 8.26
CA GLY A 26 -0.23 -14.99 7.12
C GLY A 26 -0.77 -13.57 6.90
N ILE A 27 -0.71 -12.67 7.88
CA ILE A 27 -1.13 -11.27 7.73
C ILE A 27 -0.01 -10.47 7.06
N LYS A 28 -0.40 -9.48 6.26
CA LYS A 28 0.50 -8.69 5.41
C LYS A 28 0.20 -7.23 5.61
N ASN A 29 1.25 -6.42 5.49
CA ASN A 29 1.15 -4.97 5.37
C ASN A 29 1.31 -4.57 3.91
N TYR A 30 0.22 -4.17 3.27
CA TYR A 30 0.20 -3.75 1.88
C TYR A 30 0.38 -2.24 1.78
N LEU A 31 1.44 -1.83 1.10
CA LEU A 31 1.63 -0.45 0.65
C LEU A 31 1.22 -0.39 -0.82
N ILE A 32 0.07 0.24 -1.07
CA ILE A 32 -0.59 0.24 -2.38
C ILE A 32 -0.54 1.65 -2.97
N ASP A 33 -0.04 1.76 -4.18
CA ASP A 33 -0.07 3.02 -4.93
C ASP A 33 -1.50 3.37 -5.37
N ILE A 34 -1.76 4.64 -5.70
CA ILE A 34 -3.09 5.09 -6.13
C ILE A 34 -3.13 5.23 -7.65
N ASP A 35 -2.49 6.29 -8.16
CA ASP A 35 -2.55 6.67 -9.57
C ASP A 35 -1.90 5.60 -10.46
N GLY A 36 -2.61 5.15 -11.49
CA GLY A 36 -2.19 4.06 -12.38
C GLY A 36 -2.21 2.67 -11.74
N THR A 37 -2.65 2.56 -10.48
CA THR A 37 -2.73 1.29 -9.74
C THR A 37 -4.15 0.93 -9.35
N ILE A 38 -4.92 1.81 -8.69
CA ILE A 38 -6.32 1.54 -8.34
C ILE A 38 -7.32 2.39 -9.15
N CYS A 39 -6.80 3.31 -9.95
CA CYS A 39 -7.53 4.16 -10.86
C CYS A 39 -6.61 4.60 -12.02
N ASP A 40 -7.14 5.47 -12.89
CA ASP A 40 -6.37 6.16 -13.91
C ASP A 40 -5.04 6.73 -13.38
N ASP A 41 -4.04 6.80 -14.27
CA ASP A 41 -2.75 7.44 -13.98
C ASP A 41 -2.91 8.97 -14.09
N ILE A 42 -2.97 9.62 -12.94
CA ILE A 42 -3.16 11.07 -12.80
C ILE A 42 -1.86 11.71 -12.29
N PRO A 43 -1.24 12.62 -13.07
CA PRO A 43 -0.11 13.39 -12.58
C PRO A 43 -0.54 14.43 -11.54
N ASN A 44 0.36 14.79 -10.61
CA ASN A 44 0.11 15.83 -9.62
C ASN A 44 -0.20 17.19 -10.24
N GLU A 45 0.28 17.42 -11.47
CA GLU A 45 0.08 18.63 -12.24
C GLU A 45 -1.35 18.82 -12.76
N GLU A 46 -2.21 17.79 -12.65
CA GLU A 46 -3.61 17.80 -13.11
C GLU A 46 -4.59 17.41 -11.97
N PRO A 47 -4.60 18.16 -10.85
CA PRO A 47 -5.38 17.80 -9.65
C PRO A 47 -6.90 17.78 -9.89
N GLU A 48 -7.39 18.52 -10.89
CA GLU A 48 -8.80 18.52 -11.27
C GLU A 48 -9.31 17.15 -11.74
N ARG A 49 -8.42 16.29 -12.26
CA ARG A 49 -8.76 14.93 -12.70
C ARG A 49 -8.87 13.95 -11.53
N MET A 50 -8.28 14.25 -10.37
CA MET A 50 -8.22 13.32 -9.23
C MET A 50 -9.60 12.96 -8.67
N ALA A 51 -10.56 13.88 -8.72
CA ALA A 51 -11.90 13.68 -8.16
C ALA A 51 -12.80 12.78 -9.02
N THR A 52 -12.46 12.63 -10.30
CA THR A 52 -13.26 11.89 -11.30
C THR A 52 -12.44 10.79 -11.97
N ALA A 53 -11.29 10.41 -11.39
CA ALA A 53 -10.47 9.34 -11.92
C ALA A 53 -11.29 8.03 -11.94
N GLU A 54 -11.23 7.29 -13.03
CA GLU A 54 -11.98 6.04 -13.17
C GLU A 54 -11.38 4.97 -12.26
N VAL A 55 -12.20 4.36 -11.42
CA VAL A 55 -11.79 3.30 -10.49
C VAL A 55 -11.57 1.98 -11.23
N TYR A 56 -10.55 1.23 -10.83
CA TYR A 56 -10.36 -0.15 -11.28
C TYR A 56 -11.19 -1.11 -10.41
N PRO A 57 -12.26 -1.74 -10.95
CA PRO A 57 -13.20 -2.51 -10.12
C PRO A 57 -12.60 -3.77 -9.48
N ASP A 58 -11.62 -4.38 -10.15
CA ASP A 58 -10.87 -5.54 -9.67
C ASP A 58 -9.93 -5.17 -8.51
N ALA A 59 -9.32 -3.97 -8.54
CA ALA A 59 -8.57 -3.42 -7.42
C ALA A 59 -9.47 -3.24 -6.20
N LEU A 60 -10.61 -2.55 -6.35
CA LEU A 60 -11.58 -2.33 -5.28
C LEU A 60 -12.01 -3.63 -4.61
N LYS A 61 -12.42 -4.62 -5.41
CA LYS A 61 -12.82 -5.94 -4.91
C LYS A 61 -11.68 -6.65 -4.17
N THR A 62 -10.47 -6.62 -4.73
CA THR A 62 -9.32 -7.34 -4.17
C THR A 62 -8.85 -6.73 -2.85
N LEU A 63 -8.73 -5.40 -2.79
CA LEU A 63 -8.26 -4.71 -1.59
C LEU A 63 -9.27 -4.81 -0.44
N ASN A 64 -10.58 -4.69 -0.72
CA ASN A 64 -11.60 -4.86 0.31
C ASN A 64 -11.64 -6.31 0.83
N ARG A 65 -11.46 -7.30 -0.03
CA ARG A 65 -11.30 -8.71 0.41
C ARG A 65 -10.06 -8.88 1.30
N TRP A 66 -8.93 -8.28 0.96
CA TRP A 66 -7.74 -8.34 1.80
C TRP A 66 -7.94 -7.66 3.15
N TYR A 67 -8.63 -6.52 3.16
CA TYR A 67 -9.03 -5.84 4.40
C TYR A 67 -9.89 -6.75 5.29
N GLU A 68 -10.92 -7.40 4.72
CA GLU A 68 -11.79 -8.34 5.45
C GLU A 68 -11.04 -9.57 6.00
N GLN A 69 -9.97 -9.98 5.33
CA GLN A 69 -9.07 -11.06 5.77
C GLN A 69 -8.11 -10.63 6.91
N GLY A 70 -8.18 -9.36 7.34
CA GLY A 70 -7.34 -8.81 8.40
C GLY A 70 -5.98 -8.29 7.93
N HIS A 71 -5.73 -8.21 6.61
CA HIS A 71 -4.53 -7.55 6.11
C HIS A 71 -4.58 -6.05 6.32
N ILE A 72 -3.41 -5.44 6.52
CA ILE A 72 -3.29 -4.00 6.63
C ILE A 72 -3.19 -3.41 5.23
N ILE A 73 -4.06 -2.45 4.94
CA ILE A 73 -4.08 -1.70 3.68
C ILE A 73 -3.65 -0.26 3.97
N CYS A 74 -2.48 0.11 3.45
CA CYS A 74 -1.94 1.45 3.47
C CYS A 74 -1.84 1.98 2.04
N PHE A 75 -2.55 3.06 1.72
CA PHE A 75 -2.32 3.77 0.46
C PHE A 75 -1.06 4.63 0.57
N PHE A 76 -0.16 4.54 -0.41
CA PHE A 76 1.12 5.24 -0.45
C PHE A 76 1.30 5.91 -1.82
N THR A 77 1.01 7.20 -1.89
CA THR A 77 0.89 7.96 -3.14
C THR A 77 1.90 9.11 -3.23
N SER A 78 2.30 9.45 -4.46
CA SER A 78 3.12 10.63 -4.75
C SER A 78 2.34 11.94 -4.74
N ARG A 79 1.01 11.90 -4.60
CA ARG A 79 0.20 13.09 -4.34
C ARG A 79 0.73 13.82 -3.10
N THR A 80 0.74 15.15 -3.15
CA THR A 80 1.19 16.00 -2.03
C THR A 80 0.09 16.11 -0.97
N GLU A 81 0.45 16.61 0.21
CA GLU A 81 -0.52 16.86 1.29
C GLU A 81 -1.66 17.80 0.86
N ASP A 82 -1.41 18.74 -0.05
CA ASP A 82 -2.44 19.62 -0.61
C ASP A 82 -3.58 18.84 -1.29
N HIS A 83 -3.28 17.64 -1.81
CA HIS A 83 -4.24 16.76 -2.48
C HIS A 83 -4.84 15.71 -1.54
N ARG A 84 -4.56 15.75 -0.23
CA ARG A 84 -5.08 14.76 0.72
C ARG A 84 -6.61 14.73 0.72
N LYS A 85 -7.25 15.89 0.79
CA LYS A 85 -8.72 15.97 0.88
C LYS A 85 -9.40 15.32 -0.32
N VAL A 86 -9.02 15.69 -1.55
CA VAL A 86 -9.60 15.10 -2.75
C VAL A 86 -9.34 13.60 -2.83
N THR A 87 -8.19 13.14 -2.35
CA THR A 87 -7.84 11.72 -2.31
C THR A 87 -8.70 10.95 -1.31
N GLU A 88 -8.85 11.45 -0.09
CA GLU A 88 -9.72 10.83 0.94
C GLU A 88 -11.18 10.82 0.51
N ASP A 89 -11.67 11.92 -0.06
CA ASP A 89 -13.04 12.02 -0.57
C ASP A 89 -13.28 11.01 -1.72
N TRP A 90 -12.33 10.87 -2.65
CA TRP A 90 -12.40 9.90 -3.76
C TRP A 90 -12.38 8.45 -3.24
N LEU A 91 -11.47 8.11 -2.33
CA LEU A 91 -11.39 6.78 -1.72
C LEU A 91 -12.68 6.40 -0.99
N ALA A 92 -13.24 7.34 -0.23
CA ALA A 92 -14.50 7.15 0.47
C ALA A 92 -15.68 7.00 -0.49
N HIS A 93 -15.73 7.82 -1.55
CA HIS A 93 -16.77 7.76 -2.57
C HIS A 93 -16.84 6.39 -3.26
N HIS A 94 -15.69 5.81 -3.60
CA HIS A 94 -15.59 4.51 -4.25
C HIS A 94 -15.61 3.31 -3.27
N GLY A 95 -15.62 3.57 -1.96
CA GLY A 95 -15.79 2.52 -0.94
C GLY A 95 -14.54 1.67 -0.69
N PHE A 96 -13.34 2.24 -0.80
CA PHE A 96 -12.12 1.55 -0.40
C PHE A 96 -12.01 1.46 1.12
N ASN A 97 -11.82 0.26 1.64
CA ASN A 97 -11.47 0.03 3.05
C ASN A 97 -9.95 0.06 3.21
N TYR A 98 -9.46 0.98 4.04
CA TYR A 98 -8.04 1.15 4.31
C TYR A 98 -7.77 1.60 5.73
N HIS A 99 -6.53 1.44 6.17
CA HIS A 99 -6.12 1.76 7.53
C HIS A 99 -5.28 3.04 7.61
N SER A 100 -4.51 3.36 6.57
CA SER A 100 -3.65 4.55 6.52
C SER A 100 -3.45 5.08 5.10
N LEU A 101 -3.17 6.38 4.99
CA LEU A 101 -2.85 7.08 3.76
C LEU A 101 -1.58 7.92 3.97
N LEU A 102 -0.50 7.53 3.29
CA LEU A 102 0.79 8.21 3.26
C LEU A 102 0.91 9.00 1.95
N MET A 103 1.08 10.31 2.08
CA MET A 103 1.26 11.23 0.95
C MET A 103 2.75 11.50 0.75
N GLY A 104 3.11 12.07 -0.40
CA GLY A 104 4.47 12.54 -0.67
C GLY A 104 5.48 11.42 -0.95
N LYS A 105 5.04 10.25 -1.42
CA LYS A 105 5.94 9.22 -1.97
C LYS A 105 6.86 9.84 -3.03
N PRO A 106 8.18 9.59 -3.00
CA PRO A 106 9.10 10.09 -4.02
C PRO A 106 8.65 9.71 -5.44
N ARG A 107 8.79 10.62 -6.40
CA ARG A 107 8.39 10.39 -7.81
C ARG A 107 9.52 9.73 -8.60
N GLY A 108 9.18 8.98 -9.65
CA GLY A 108 10.17 8.47 -10.63
C GLY A 108 10.25 6.94 -10.79
N GLY A 109 9.45 6.16 -10.06
CA GLY A 109 9.23 4.73 -10.34
C GLY A 109 10.38 3.77 -10.00
N ASN A 110 11.63 4.23 -9.89
CA ASN A 110 12.78 3.41 -9.54
C ASN A 110 12.94 3.29 -8.02
N TYR A 111 12.11 2.45 -7.40
CA TYR A 111 12.09 2.25 -5.95
C TYR A 111 12.92 1.04 -5.54
N HIS A 112 13.79 1.23 -4.55
CA HIS A 112 14.48 0.15 -3.84
C HIS A 112 14.16 0.29 -2.35
N TRP A 113 13.33 -0.60 -1.82
CA TRP A 113 12.97 -0.59 -0.41
C TRP A 113 13.91 -1.51 0.37
N ILE A 114 14.67 -0.91 1.28
CA ILE A 114 15.58 -1.58 2.20
C ILE A 114 14.96 -1.55 3.60
N ASP A 115 14.84 -2.70 4.24
CA ASP A 115 14.30 -2.86 5.60
C ASP A 115 15.05 -4.01 6.29
N ASN A 116 15.13 -4.00 7.62
CA ASN A 116 15.70 -5.11 8.39
C ASN A 116 14.72 -6.29 8.52
N HIS A 117 13.46 -6.11 8.12
CA HIS A 117 12.46 -7.15 7.93
C HIS A 117 12.31 -7.53 6.44
N LEU A 118 11.71 -8.68 6.16
CA LEU A 118 11.47 -9.13 4.79
C LEU A 118 10.53 -8.17 4.05
N VAL A 119 11.03 -7.52 3.01
CA VAL A 119 10.23 -6.74 2.07
C VAL A 119 9.95 -7.55 0.82
N LYS A 120 8.69 -7.51 0.36
CA LYS A 120 8.28 -8.11 -0.92
C LYS A 120 7.76 -7.01 -1.84
N ALA A 121 8.24 -6.98 -3.08
CA ALA A 121 7.73 -6.08 -4.11
C ALA A 121 6.86 -6.86 -5.10
N THR A 122 5.71 -6.29 -5.46
CA THR A 122 4.85 -6.81 -6.54
C THR A 122 4.59 -5.68 -7.52
N ARG A 123 4.88 -5.93 -8.80
CA ARG A 123 4.62 -4.96 -9.86
C ARG A 123 3.21 -5.16 -10.41
N TYR A 124 2.38 -4.12 -10.35
CA TYR A 124 1.10 -4.07 -11.04
C TYR A 124 1.31 -3.87 -12.54
N ASN A 125 0.62 -4.66 -13.37
CA ASN A 125 0.71 -4.61 -14.84
C ASN A 125 -0.69 -4.47 -15.48
N GLY A 126 -1.64 -3.82 -14.80
CA GLY A 126 -2.95 -3.49 -15.35
C GLY A 126 -4.11 -4.45 -15.04
N LYS A 127 -3.89 -5.48 -14.22
CA LYS A 127 -4.96 -6.37 -13.72
C LYS A 127 -4.69 -6.85 -12.30
N PHE A 128 -5.70 -6.80 -11.43
CA PHE A 128 -5.69 -7.44 -10.11
C PHE A 128 -6.19 -8.88 -10.25
N THR A 129 -5.24 -9.80 -10.39
CA THR A 129 -5.49 -11.25 -10.30
C THR A 129 -5.07 -11.77 -8.93
N ASP A 130 -5.30 -13.05 -8.69
CA ASP A 130 -4.66 -13.71 -7.55
C ASP A 130 -3.13 -13.66 -7.71
N LEU A 131 -2.44 -13.50 -6.58
CA LEU A 131 -0.99 -13.45 -6.52
C LEU A 131 -0.41 -14.82 -6.86
N VAL A 132 0.66 -14.83 -7.65
CA VAL A 132 1.39 -16.05 -8.05
C VAL A 132 2.86 -15.92 -7.67
N GLU A 133 3.50 -17.05 -7.42
CA GLU A 133 4.93 -17.11 -7.14
C GLU A 133 5.73 -17.17 -8.44
N LYS A 134 6.82 -16.39 -8.50
CA LYS A 134 7.76 -16.37 -9.62
C LYS A 134 9.17 -16.12 -9.10
N GLU A 135 10.15 -16.83 -9.66
CA GLU A 135 11.56 -16.54 -9.41
C GLU A 135 12.03 -15.37 -10.29
N VAL A 136 12.69 -14.39 -9.67
CA VAL A 136 13.28 -13.23 -10.35
C VAL A 136 14.63 -12.89 -9.72
N ALA A 137 15.57 -12.45 -10.54
CA ALA A 137 16.84 -11.94 -10.04
C ALA A 137 16.65 -10.55 -9.41
N ILE A 138 17.16 -10.37 -8.20
CA ILE A 138 17.13 -9.11 -7.46
C ILE A 138 18.54 -8.75 -6.97
N GLN A 139 18.75 -7.48 -6.63
CA GLN A 139 19.95 -7.03 -5.95
C GLN A 139 19.77 -7.22 -4.44
N VAL A 140 20.73 -7.86 -3.80
CA VAL A 140 20.79 -8.07 -2.35
C VAL A 140 22.16 -7.65 -1.83
N PHE A 141 22.28 -7.44 -0.52
CA PHE A 141 23.58 -7.25 0.10
C PHE A 141 24.41 -8.54 0.04
N ASN A 142 25.72 -8.38 0.12
CA ASN A 142 26.65 -9.50 0.20
C ASN A 142 26.93 -9.76 1.68
N ASP A 143 26.29 -10.79 2.22
CA ASP A 143 26.26 -11.12 3.65
C ASP A 143 27.33 -12.15 4.04
#